data_AF-A0A967WK77-F1
#
_entry.id   AF-A0A967WK77-F1
#
_cell.length_a   1.000
_cell.length_b   1.000
_cell.length_c   1.000
_cell.angle_alpha   90.00
_cell.angle_beta   90.00
_cell.angle_gamma   90.00
#
_symmetry.space_group_name_H-M   'P 1'
#
loop_
_entity.id
_entity.type
_entity.pdbx_description
1 polymer ?
#
loop_
_entity_poly.entity_id
_entity_poly.type
_entity_poly.pdbx_seq_one_letter_code
_entity_poly.pdbx_strand_id
1 'polypeptide(L)'
;MAETESTENTGMSTRARILIGALVAIALIAIVAIAVVVISRPSEPEPTAVAPTLGPSGTATAGDGSWERVKASGKIVIGTAPDYPPFEFFVAQGQIDGFDVALMDEIGRRLGVQVEYRTLAFEGLGDALALKQIDAAIAAISITPDRESQMDFSNVYLAGQDGILARQDASMNVGSADDLAKLRVGAQRGSVYETWLYRTLVKTGKMPEGNLLVYERAQDAVSDLQTGRVDLVVMDLQPAQVAVAVGGVKLVAQGLHQQRYALAMPKGAQALKAEIDRVLTSLHNDGYIANLAKRYLDMDQLLPTPTAAPTSSPGPTPTCVDGLALVQHLTQETEVKPGQSFTKGWRVVNTGTCTWSTDYRLVFVHGSSPEASMGGKPTALTRPVAPGETYDMQVDLVAPLKPGTYYAYWQMQNRQGKAFGERLRVTVKVPANPTVTPAPTQTPAAGIVFTVDRTRIKAGECVNFAWKVQNVTAVYFYAEGENWQDNGVPGQGTRKECPPVTWT
;
A
#
# COMPACT_ATOMS: atom_id res chain seq x y z
N MET A 1 -56.11 49.05 41.96
CA MET A 1 -57.07 48.23 42.72
C MET A 1 -56.46 46.84 42.84
N ALA A 2 -56.13 46.46 44.08
CA ALA A 2 -55.59 45.19 44.61
C ALA A 2 -54.23 44.70 44.01
N GLU A 3 -53.09 44.76 44.73
CA GLU A 3 -52.63 43.97 45.92
C GLU A 3 -52.07 42.58 45.54
N THR A 4 -50.72 42.46 45.48
CA THR A 4 -49.75 41.76 46.41
C THR A 4 -49.49 40.28 46.02
N GLU A 5 -48.31 39.94 45.49
CA GLU A 5 -47.06 39.47 46.16
C GLU A 5 -47.15 38.08 46.81
N SER A 6 -46.35 37.10 46.31
CA SER A 6 -45.20 36.44 46.99
C SER A 6 -45.64 35.32 47.96
N THR A 7 -44.96 34.22 48.31
CA THR A 7 -43.58 33.69 48.35
C THR A 7 -43.72 32.15 48.60
N GLU A 8 -42.96 31.24 47.98
CA GLU A 8 -41.75 30.55 48.49
C GLU A 8 -41.93 29.41 49.53
N ASN A 9 -41.10 28.35 49.38
CA ASN A 9 -40.62 27.35 50.38
C ASN A 9 -41.46 26.06 50.62
N THR A 10 -40.95 24.82 50.52
CA THR A 10 -39.82 24.22 51.29
C THR A 10 -39.43 22.80 50.80
N GLY A 11 -38.14 22.45 50.93
CA GLY A 11 -37.56 21.12 51.31
C GLY A 11 -37.69 19.91 50.36
N MET A 12 -36.66 19.40 49.66
CA MET A 12 -35.42 18.70 50.09
C MET A 12 -35.58 17.21 50.51
N SER A 13 -35.10 16.29 49.64
CA SER A 13 -34.49 14.96 49.92
C SER A 13 -34.53 14.14 48.61
N THR A 14 -33.48 13.84 47.83
CA THR A 14 -32.07 13.46 48.03
C THR A 14 -31.85 12.04 48.53
N ARG A 15 -31.53 11.15 47.56
CA ARG A 15 -30.60 9.98 47.65
C ARG A 15 -31.11 8.77 48.46
N ALA A 16 -30.72 7.51 48.25
CA ALA A 16 -29.74 6.80 47.43
C ALA A 16 -30.11 5.30 47.54
N ARG A 17 -30.05 4.53 46.45
CA ARG A 17 -29.01 3.51 46.13
C ARG A 17 -28.81 2.35 47.14
N ILE A 18 -28.50 1.21 46.52
CA ILE A 18 -27.57 0.12 46.91
C ILE A 18 -28.16 -1.23 47.39
N LEU A 19 -27.64 -2.28 46.75
CA LEU A 19 -27.39 -3.69 47.12
C LEU A 19 -28.36 -4.74 46.55
N ILE A 20 -27.99 -5.46 45.48
CA ILE A 20 -26.97 -6.54 45.34
C ILE A 20 -27.53 -7.91 45.76
N GLY A 21 -27.42 -8.89 44.85
CA GLY A 21 -26.98 -10.24 45.25
C GLY A 21 -27.97 -11.40 45.06
N ALA A 22 -28.00 -11.95 43.84
CA ALA A 22 -27.79 -13.36 43.52
C ALA A 22 -28.65 -14.50 44.12
N LEU A 23 -29.11 -15.35 43.18
CA LEU A 23 -29.17 -16.84 43.21
C LEU A 23 -30.25 -17.53 44.09
N VAL A 24 -31.09 -18.36 43.46
CA VAL A 24 -31.04 -19.85 43.47
C VAL A 24 -32.37 -20.46 42.97
N ALA A 25 -32.24 -21.29 41.91
CA ALA A 25 -32.94 -22.53 41.55
C ALA A 25 -34.46 -22.74 41.75
N ILE A 26 -35.10 -23.35 40.72
CA ILE A 26 -36.14 -24.42 40.68
C ILE A 26 -36.97 -24.22 39.39
N ALA A 27 -37.39 -25.20 38.59
CA ALA A 27 -36.91 -26.52 38.21
C ALA A 27 -37.69 -26.91 36.93
N LEU A 28 -37.11 -27.84 36.16
CA LEU A 28 -37.65 -28.52 34.98
C LEU A 28 -39.02 -29.21 35.21
N ILE A 29 -39.79 -29.40 34.13
CA ILE A 29 -40.24 -30.70 33.55
C ILE A 29 -41.53 -30.50 32.72
N ALA A 30 -41.47 -30.79 31.41
CA ALA A 30 -42.57 -31.39 30.65
C ALA A 30 -42.08 -31.92 29.28
N ILE A 31 -41.71 -33.20 29.26
CA ILE A 31 -41.60 -34.06 28.06
C ILE A 31 -42.90 -34.87 28.00
N VAL A 32 -43.57 -34.94 26.83
CA VAL A 32 -44.31 -36.08 26.22
C VAL A 32 -44.75 -35.60 24.82
N ALA A 33 -44.03 -35.98 23.75
CA ALA A 33 -44.33 -37.08 22.81
C ALA A 33 -45.68 -36.96 22.06
N ILE A 34 -45.65 -36.98 20.72
CA ILE A 34 -46.56 -37.78 19.86
C ILE A 34 -46.16 -37.68 18.36
N ALA A 35 -45.96 -38.87 17.79
CA ALA A 35 -46.17 -39.34 16.42
C ALA A 35 -45.35 -38.77 15.24
N VAL A 36 -44.29 -39.51 14.91
CA VAL A 36 -43.83 -39.73 13.53
C VAL A 36 -44.88 -40.58 12.81
N VAL A 37 -45.57 -40.02 11.82
CA VAL A 37 -46.33 -40.79 10.81
C VAL A 37 -45.46 -40.86 9.56
N VAL A 38 -44.82 -42.02 9.37
CA VAL A 38 -44.19 -42.40 8.10
C VAL A 38 -45.32 -42.70 7.11
N ILE A 39 -45.56 -41.78 6.18
CA ILE A 39 -46.35 -42.07 4.98
C ILE A 39 -45.35 -42.41 3.87
N SER A 40 -45.14 -43.70 3.65
CA SER A 40 -44.46 -44.25 2.49
C SER A 40 -45.21 -43.80 1.23
N ARG A 41 -44.55 -42.98 0.39
CA ARG A 41 -45.03 -42.70 -0.98
C ARG A 41 -44.22 -43.55 -1.98
N PRO A 42 -44.87 -44.14 -2.99
CA PRO A 42 -44.19 -44.98 -3.98
C PRO A 42 -43.29 -44.13 -4.89
N SER A 43 -42.14 -44.69 -5.23
CA SER A 43 -41.18 -44.18 -6.21
C SER A 43 -41.79 -44.21 -7.62
N GLU A 44 -42.02 -43.03 -8.20
CA GLU A 44 -42.25 -42.88 -9.65
C GLU A 44 -40.92 -42.63 -10.39
N PRO A 45 -40.77 -43.15 -11.62
CA PRO A 45 -39.51 -43.11 -12.37
C PRO A 45 -39.23 -41.73 -12.97
N GLU A 46 -37.99 -41.25 -12.86
CA GLU A 46 -37.50 -40.02 -13.51
C GLU A 46 -37.60 -40.09 -15.04
N PRO A 47 -37.97 -39.00 -15.74
CA PRO A 47 -37.88 -38.91 -17.18
C PRO A 47 -36.43 -38.69 -17.62
N THR A 48 -35.97 -39.52 -18.55
CA THR A 48 -34.64 -39.47 -19.17
C THR A 48 -34.42 -38.14 -19.90
N ALA A 49 -33.68 -37.22 -19.28
CA ALA A 49 -33.18 -36.02 -19.94
C ALA A 49 -31.71 -36.21 -20.32
N VAL A 50 -31.42 -36.03 -21.61
CA VAL A 50 -30.10 -36.16 -22.21
C VAL A 50 -29.18 -35.05 -21.68
N ALA A 51 -28.07 -35.43 -21.05
CA ALA A 51 -27.05 -34.49 -20.58
C ALA A 51 -26.29 -33.85 -21.77
N PRO A 52 -26.05 -32.53 -21.76
CA PRO A 52 -25.07 -31.94 -22.67
C PRO A 52 -23.66 -32.30 -22.21
N THR A 53 -22.88 -32.86 -23.12
CA THR A 53 -21.49 -33.26 -22.92
C THR A 53 -20.63 -32.04 -22.57
N LEU A 54 -20.23 -31.93 -21.30
CA LEU A 54 -19.21 -30.99 -20.86
C LEU A 54 -17.85 -31.48 -21.35
N GLY A 55 -17.19 -30.68 -22.19
CA GLY A 55 -15.79 -30.87 -22.60
C GLY A 55 -14.82 -30.78 -21.43
N PRO A 56 -13.55 -31.17 -21.63
CA PRO A 56 -12.61 -31.43 -20.54
C PRO A 56 -12.43 -30.19 -19.68
N SER A 57 -12.58 -30.42 -18.38
CA SER A 57 -12.42 -29.50 -17.27
C SER A 57 -11.27 -28.52 -17.51
N GLY A 58 -11.65 -27.24 -17.70
CA GLY A 58 -10.75 -26.14 -17.40
C GLY A 58 -10.28 -26.33 -15.97
N THR A 59 -8.96 -26.35 -15.79
CA THR A 59 -8.26 -26.36 -14.51
C THR A 59 -8.98 -25.46 -13.52
N ALA A 60 -9.56 -26.06 -12.46
CA ALA A 60 -9.80 -25.34 -11.23
C ALA A 60 -8.47 -24.72 -10.83
N THR A 61 -8.41 -23.38 -10.82
CA THR A 61 -7.29 -22.66 -10.21
C THR A 61 -7.17 -23.21 -8.80
N ALA A 62 -6.07 -23.92 -8.49
CA ALA A 62 -5.75 -24.19 -7.10
C ALA A 62 -5.73 -22.82 -6.42
N GLY A 63 -6.68 -22.58 -5.51
CA GLY A 63 -6.77 -21.32 -4.78
C GLY A 63 -5.43 -21.01 -4.11
N ASP A 64 -5.11 -19.74 -3.95
CA ASP A 64 -3.92 -19.27 -3.23
C ASP A 64 -3.87 -19.70 -1.73
N GLY A 65 -4.84 -20.50 -1.27
CA GLY A 65 -4.94 -21.06 0.06
C GLY A 65 -5.36 -20.04 1.12
N SER A 66 -5.61 -18.78 0.74
CA SER A 66 -5.94 -17.71 1.68
C SER A 66 -7.29 -17.92 2.34
N TRP A 67 -8.31 -18.32 1.57
CA TRP A 67 -9.63 -18.62 2.12
C TRP A 67 -9.66 -19.97 2.84
N GLU A 68 -9.03 -21.00 2.27
CA GLU A 68 -9.04 -22.34 2.84
C GLU A 68 -8.42 -22.36 4.25
N ARG A 69 -7.36 -21.56 4.48
CA ARG A 69 -6.76 -21.40 5.81
C ARG A 69 -7.74 -20.82 6.82
N VAL A 70 -8.41 -19.71 6.46
CA VAL A 70 -9.38 -19.03 7.33
C VAL A 70 -10.60 -19.92 7.60
N LYS A 71 -11.08 -20.62 6.58
CA LYS A 71 -12.19 -21.57 6.69
C LYS A 71 -11.83 -22.77 7.57
N ALA A 72 -10.63 -23.33 7.41
CA ALA A 72 -10.16 -24.48 8.18
C ALA A 72 -9.90 -24.14 9.66
N SER A 73 -9.42 -22.93 9.95
CA SER A 73 -9.23 -22.46 11.32
C SER A 73 -10.55 -22.08 12.01
N GLY A 74 -11.60 -21.81 11.23
CA GLY A 74 -12.87 -21.26 11.71
C GLY A 74 -12.76 -19.80 12.18
N LYS A 75 -11.64 -19.13 11.89
CA LYS A 75 -11.35 -17.77 12.37
C LYS A 75 -10.57 -16.93 11.37
N ILE A 76 -10.83 -15.63 11.37
CA ILE A 76 -10.13 -14.62 10.59
C ILE A 76 -9.48 -13.59 11.52
N VAL A 77 -8.17 -13.36 11.35
CA VAL A 77 -7.45 -12.38 12.17
C VAL A 77 -7.44 -11.03 11.46
N ILE A 78 -8.03 -10.00 12.08
CA ILE A 78 -8.21 -8.67 11.49
C ILE A 78 -7.32 -7.65 12.19
N GLY A 79 -6.48 -6.95 11.44
CA GLY A 79 -5.77 -5.76 11.93
C GLY A 79 -6.66 -4.53 11.91
N THR A 80 -6.60 -3.73 12.98
CA THR A 80 -7.29 -2.43 13.06
C THR A 80 -6.53 -1.46 13.98
N ALA A 81 -6.83 -0.17 13.89
CA ALA A 81 -6.16 0.90 14.63
C ALA A 81 -7.20 1.72 15.43
N PRO A 82 -7.64 1.24 16.61
CA PRO A 82 -8.81 1.75 17.34
C PRO A 82 -8.59 3.09 18.06
N ASP A 83 -8.08 4.09 17.34
CA ASP A 83 -7.89 5.47 17.77
C ASP A 83 -8.51 6.50 16.80
N TYR A 84 -9.42 6.03 15.95
CA TYR A 84 -9.95 6.77 14.81
C TYR A 84 -11.50 6.76 14.80
N PRO A 85 -12.15 7.32 15.84
CA PRO A 85 -13.60 7.43 15.86
C PRO A 85 -14.10 8.29 14.69
N PRO A 86 -15.24 7.94 14.07
CA PRO A 86 -16.19 6.89 14.45
C PRO A 86 -15.97 5.52 13.76
N PHE A 87 -14.86 5.31 13.05
CA PHE A 87 -14.60 4.08 12.29
C PHE A 87 -14.21 2.92 13.19
N GLU A 88 -13.22 3.14 14.05
CA GLU A 88 -12.76 2.19 15.05
C GLU A 88 -12.23 2.95 16.28
N PHE A 89 -12.70 2.56 17.46
CA PHE A 89 -12.27 3.19 18.70
C PHE A 89 -12.48 2.25 19.88
N PHE A 90 -11.66 2.44 20.91
CA PHE A 90 -11.88 1.76 22.18
C PHE A 90 -13.14 2.29 22.88
N VAL A 91 -13.94 1.35 23.38
CA VAL A 91 -15.03 1.60 24.33
C VAL A 91 -14.63 1.09 25.72
N ALA A 92 -15.58 1.12 26.66
CA ALA A 92 -15.33 0.67 28.01
C ALA A 92 -14.81 -0.80 28.06
N GLN A 93 -14.05 -1.12 29.11
CA GLN A 93 -13.46 -2.45 29.33
C GLN A 93 -12.49 -2.94 28.24
N GLY A 94 -11.95 -2.03 27.42
CA GLY A 94 -10.93 -2.36 26.40
C GLY A 94 -11.49 -3.08 25.17
N GLN A 95 -12.81 -3.11 25.00
CA GLN A 95 -13.44 -3.55 23.75
C GLN A 95 -13.31 -2.45 22.69
N ILE A 96 -13.48 -2.83 21.42
CA ILE A 96 -13.51 -1.87 20.30
C ILE A 96 -14.92 -1.84 19.69
N ASP A 97 -15.31 -0.69 19.18
CA ASP A 97 -16.55 -0.46 18.45
C ASP A 97 -16.29 0.56 17.33
N GLY A 98 -17.24 0.71 16.44
CA GLY A 98 -17.21 1.65 15.32
C GLY A 98 -17.75 1.06 14.04
N PHE A 99 -17.85 1.89 13.01
CA PHE A 99 -18.36 1.49 11.70
C PHE A 99 -17.59 0.31 11.10
N ASP A 100 -16.26 0.36 11.12
CA ASP A 100 -15.41 -0.67 10.52
C ASP A 100 -15.46 -1.97 11.31
N VAL A 101 -15.49 -1.89 12.64
CA VAL A 101 -15.66 -3.05 13.54
C VAL A 101 -17.01 -3.72 13.30
N ALA A 102 -18.10 -2.95 13.29
CA ALA A 102 -19.45 -3.47 13.07
C ALA A 102 -19.64 -4.08 11.68
N LEU A 103 -18.99 -3.51 10.65
CA LEU A 103 -18.99 -4.05 9.30
C LEU A 103 -18.23 -5.39 9.25
N MET A 104 -17.03 -5.45 9.84
CA MET A 104 -16.20 -6.64 9.81
C MET A 104 -16.79 -7.80 10.63
N ASP A 105 -17.41 -7.51 11.78
CA ASP A 105 -18.11 -8.52 12.58
C ASP A 105 -19.25 -9.18 11.78
N GLU A 106 -20.02 -8.39 11.04
CA GLU A 106 -21.08 -8.91 10.17
C GLU A 106 -20.52 -9.69 8.97
N ILE A 107 -19.38 -9.26 8.41
CA ILE A 107 -18.67 -10.02 7.38
C ILE A 107 -18.28 -11.40 7.92
N GLY A 108 -17.64 -11.46 9.10
CA GLY A 108 -17.27 -12.72 9.74
C GLY A 108 -18.48 -13.63 9.99
N ARG A 109 -19.59 -13.05 10.48
CA ARG A 109 -20.85 -13.78 10.69
C ARG A 109 -21.39 -14.41 9.40
N ARG A 110 -21.37 -13.69 8.27
CA ARG A 110 -21.84 -14.21 6.96
C ARG A 110 -20.88 -15.19 6.31
N LEU A 111 -19.59 -15.10 6.63
CA LEU A 111 -18.58 -16.08 6.24
C LEU A 111 -18.59 -17.33 7.13
N GLY A 112 -19.25 -17.27 8.30
CA GLY A 112 -19.28 -18.36 9.27
C GLY A 112 -17.96 -18.56 10.01
N VAL A 113 -17.20 -17.48 10.21
CA VAL A 113 -15.90 -17.49 10.91
C VAL A 113 -15.89 -16.50 12.06
N GLN A 114 -15.15 -16.81 13.12
CA GLN A 114 -14.92 -15.90 14.24
C GLN A 114 -13.94 -14.80 13.84
N VAL A 115 -14.27 -13.54 14.12
CA VAL A 115 -13.35 -12.41 13.94
C VAL A 115 -12.48 -12.27 15.19
N GLU A 116 -11.15 -12.29 15.01
CA GLU A 116 -10.17 -11.97 16.06
C GLU A 116 -9.45 -10.67 15.70
N TYR A 117 -9.64 -9.62 16.49
CA TYR A 117 -8.95 -8.35 16.26
C TYR A 117 -7.52 -8.34 16.81
N ARG A 118 -6.63 -7.71 16.04
CA ARG A 118 -5.27 -7.34 16.42
C ARG A 118 -5.15 -5.83 16.30
N THR A 119 -5.03 -5.17 17.45
CA THR A 119 -4.88 -3.72 17.53
C THR A 119 -3.42 -3.35 17.29
N LEU A 120 -3.18 -2.51 16.29
CA LEU A 120 -1.86 -2.03 15.89
C LEU A 120 -1.93 -0.51 15.70
N ALA A 121 -0.77 0.16 15.66
CA ALA A 121 -0.71 1.50 15.10
C ALA A 121 -0.97 1.44 13.58
N PHE A 122 -1.58 2.48 13.02
CA PHE A 122 -2.09 2.48 11.65
C PHE A 122 -0.99 2.14 10.62
N GLU A 123 0.20 2.72 10.78
CA GLU A 123 1.35 2.48 9.91
C GLU A 123 1.86 1.02 9.96
N GLY A 124 1.61 0.31 11.06
CA GLY A 124 2.01 -1.09 11.24
C GLY A 124 1.08 -2.11 10.55
N LEU A 125 -0.11 -1.70 10.09
CA LEU A 125 -1.07 -2.61 9.45
C LEU A 125 -0.51 -3.24 8.16
N GLY A 126 0.19 -2.45 7.34
CA GLY A 126 0.77 -2.91 6.09
C GLY A 126 1.83 -4.00 6.31
N ASP A 127 2.73 -3.79 7.27
CA ASP A 127 3.77 -4.76 7.62
C ASP A 127 3.17 -6.05 8.19
N ALA A 128 2.14 -5.93 9.04
CA ALA A 128 1.44 -7.09 9.58
C ALA A 128 0.77 -7.94 8.48
N LEU A 129 0.21 -7.30 7.44
CA LEU A 129 -0.31 -8.00 6.24
C LEU A 129 0.82 -8.68 5.46
N ALA A 130 1.92 -7.98 5.21
CA ALA A 130 3.06 -8.50 4.46
C ALA A 130 3.68 -9.73 5.15
N LEU A 131 3.78 -9.69 6.47
CA LEU A 131 4.27 -10.80 7.32
C LEU A 131 3.20 -11.86 7.58
N LYS A 132 1.98 -11.70 7.07
CA LYS A 132 0.83 -12.60 7.28
C LYS A 132 0.52 -12.85 8.76
N GLN A 133 0.76 -11.85 9.61
CA GLN A 133 0.39 -11.87 11.02
C GLN A 133 -1.11 -11.62 11.23
N ILE A 134 -1.73 -10.99 10.24
CA ILE A 134 -3.17 -10.77 10.12
C ILE A 134 -3.62 -11.22 8.71
N ASP A 135 -4.88 -11.65 8.58
CA ASP A 135 -5.46 -12.13 7.32
C ASP A 135 -6.05 -10.98 6.48
N ALA A 136 -6.56 -9.94 7.13
CA ALA A 136 -7.02 -8.71 6.51
C ALA A 136 -6.90 -7.53 7.50
N ALA A 137 -7.05 -6.30 7.02
CA ALA A 137 -7.09 -5.09 7.82
C ALA A 137 -8.25 -4.17 7.42
N ILE A 138 -8.88 -3.53 8.40
CA ILE A 138 -9.95 -2.54 8.22
C ILE A 138 -9.77 -1.43 9.26
N ALA A 139 -9.62 -0.20 8.78
CA ALA A 139 -9.31 1.01 9.55
C ALA A 139 -9.36 2.27 8.64
N ALA A 140 -10.47 2.49 7.93
CA ALA A 140 -10.64 3.52 6.90
C ALA A 140 -9.50 3.53 5.85
N ILE A 141 -9.06 2.34 5.42
CA ILE A 141 -7.87 2.21 4.59
C ILE A 141 -8.19 2.60 3.14
N SER A 142 -7.70 3.75 2.70
CA SER A 142 -7.82 4.19 1.31
C SER A 142 -7.05 3.30 0.33
N ILE A 143 -7.70 2.95 -0.78
CA ILE A 143 -7.05 2.37 -1.97
C ILE A 143 -6.17 3.44 -2.64
N THR A 144 -4.91 3.10 -2.89
CA THR A 144 -3.99 3.92 -3.69
C THR A 144 -3.10 3.02 -4.54
N PRO A 145 -2.57 3.49 -5.68
CA PRO A 145 -1.66 2.70 -6.51
C PRO A 145 -0.44 2.17 -5.75
N ASP A 146 0.10 2.95 -4.81
CA ASP A 146 1.26 2.55 -4.00
C ASP A 146 0.91 1.40 -3.05
N ARG A 147 -0.28 1.43 -2.44
CA ARG A 147 -0.76 0.34 -1.59
C ARG A 147 -1.13 -0.89 -2.43
N GLU A 148 -1.83 -0.72 -3.54
CA GLU A 148 -2.21 -1.83 -4.45
C GLU A 148 -1.01 -2.59 -5.01
N SER A 149 0.15 -1.94 -5.12
CA SER A 149 1.40 -2.60 -5.50
C SER A 149 1.92 -3.59 -4.45
N GLN A 150 1.51 -3.45 -3.18
CA GLN A 150 2.03 -4.18 -2.03
C GLN A 150 0.98 -5.05 -1.32
N MET A 151 -0.30 -4.78 -1.53
CA MET A 151 -1.42 -5.50 -0.92
C MET A 151 -2.60 -5.61 -1.89
N ASP A 152 -3.55 -6.50 -1.60
CA ASP A 152 -4.80 -6.60 -2.34
C ASP A 152 -5.93 -5.92 -1.56
N PHE A 153 -6.93 -5.38 -2.26
CA PHE A 153 -8.05 -4.66 -1.66
C PHE A 153 -9.39 -5.30 -2.02
N SER A 154 -10.34 -5.29 -1.09
CA SER A 154 -11.75 -5.62 -1.38
C SER A 154 -12.40 -4.60 -2.31
N ASN A 155 -13.67 -4.83 -2.67
CA ASN A 155 -14.56 -3.79 -3.15
C ASN A 155 -14.63 -2.63 -2.14
N VAL A 156 -14.82 -1.42 -2.66
CA VAL A 156 -14.97 -0.22 -1.84
C VAL A 156 -16.26 -0.33 -1.04
N TYR A 157 -16.17 -0.19 0.29
CA TYR A 157 -17.34 -0.20 1.17
C TYR A 157 -17.84 1.21 1.50
N LEU A 158 -16.96 2.22 1.40
CA LEU A 158 -17.30 3.62 1.68
C LEU A 158 -16.39 4.57 0.88
N ALA A 159 -16.96 5.62 0.33
CA ALA A 159 -16.23 6.76 -0.20
C ALA A 159 -16.17 7.85 0.87
N GLY A 160 -14.99 8.43 1.05
CA GLY A 160 -14.73 9.47 2.05
C GLY A 160 -14.09 10.70 1.43
N GLN A 161 -13.82 11.69 2.26
CA GLN A 161 -13.05 12.87 1.89
C GLN A 161 -12.30 13.40 3.09
N ASP A 162 -11.31 14.25 2.85
CA ASP A 162 -10.56 14.93 3.90
C ASP A 162 -11.39 16.02 4.59
N GLY A 163 -11.03 16.27 5.85
CA GLY A 163 -11.33 17.47 6.60
C GLY A 163 -10.04 18.14 7.05
N ILE A 164 -10.00 19.47 6.98
CA ILE A 164 -8.88 20.28 7.43
C ILE A 164 -9.32 21.06 8.67
N LEU A 165 -8.67 20.78 9.78
CA LEU A 165 -8.93 21.39 11.08
C LEU A 165 -7.98 22.56 11.31
N ALA A 166 -8.50 23.62 11.93
CA ALA A 166 -7.73 24.69 12.53
C ALA A 166 -8.18 24.91 13.99
N ARG A 167 -7.42 25.69 14.77
CA ARG A 167 -7.90 26.15 16.08
C ARG A 167 -9.20 26.96 15.95
N GLN A 168 -9.99 26.95 17.01
CA GLN A 168 -11.27 27.67 17.05
C GLN A 168 -11.13 29.17 16.68
N ASP A 169 -10.06 29.79 17.15
CA ASP A 169 -9.74 31.22 16.97
C ASP A 169 -9.06 31.56 15.63
N ALA A 170 -8.73 30.56 14.80
CA ALA A 170 -8.04 30.79 13.54
C ALA A 170 -8.91 31.58 12.55
N SER A 171 -8.34 32.59 11.89
CA SER A 171 -9.08 33.44 10.93
C SER A 171 -8.86 33.03 9.46
N MET A 172 -8.37 31.81 9.23
CA MET A 172 -7.89 31.36 7.93
C MET A 172 -8.93 30.56 7.14
N ASN A 173 -8.87 30.68 5.82
CA ASN A 173 -9.61 29.85 4.88
C ASN A 173 -8.61 29.06 4.03
N VAL A 174 -8.93 27.81 3.73
CA VAL A 174 -8.10 26.92 2.91
C VAL A 174 -8.92 26.53 1.68
N GLY A 175 -8.45 26.86 0.48
CA GLY A 175 -9.12 26.51 -0.77
C GLY A 175 -8.32 25.52 -1.63
N SER A 176 -7.02 25.37 -1.35
CA SER A 176 -6.10 24.56 -2.13
C SER A 176 -4.95 24.02 -1.28
N ALA A 177 -4.23 23.03 -1.82
CA ALA A 177 -3.02 22.52 -1.20
C ALA A 177 -1.95 23.61 -0.98
N ASP A 178 -1.88 24.61 -1.86
CA ASP A 178 -0.84 25.66 -1.79
C ASP A 178 -1.04 26.60 -0.59
N ASP A 179 -2.26 26.71 -0.07
CA ASP A 179 -2.56 27.49 1.14
C ASP A 179 -1.91 26.90 2.40
N LEU A 180 -1.58 25.60 2.37
CA LEU A 180 -0.93 24.88 3.47
C LEU A 180 0.59 25.09 3.48
N ALA A 181 1.20 25.52 2.38
CA ALA A 181 2.65 25.46 2.16
C ALA A 181 3.50 26.19 3.22
N LYS A 182 2.94 27.24 3.83
CA LYS A 182 3.63 28.08 4.83
C LYS A 182 3.26 27.77 6.27
N LEU A 183 2.40 26.78 6.49
CA LEU A 183 1.84 26.45 7.80
C LEU A 183 2.52 25.21 8.36
N ARG A 184 2.46 25.03 9.69
CA ARG A 184 2.77 23.76 10.33
C ARG A 184 1.54 22.86 10.22
N VAL A 185 1.67 21.75 9.53
CA VAL A 185 0.55 20.85 9.22
C VAL A 185 0.78 19.50 9.88
N GLY A 186 -0.17 19.08 10.70
CA GLY A 186 -0.21 17.76 11.30
C GLY A 186 -0.94 16.74 10.41
N ALA A 187 -0.41 15.53 10.32
CA ALA A 187 -1.08 14.38 9.72
C ALA A 187 -0.70 13.09 10.45
N GLN A 188 -1.51 12.04 10.31
CA GLN A 188 -1.18 10.72 10.86
C GLN A 188 -0.11 10.03 10.02
N ARG A 189 0.81 9.32 10.67
CA ARG A 189 1.86 8.49 10.08
C ARG A 189 1.25 7.36 9.26
N GLY A 190 1.81 7.12 8.07
CA GLY A 190 1.33 6.09 7.14
C GLY A 190 0.03 6.46 6.42
N SER A 191 -0.58 7.60 6.73
CA SER A 191 -1.81 8.05 6.09
C SER A 191 -1.57 8.53 4.65
N VAL A 192 -2.64 8.52 3.86
CA VAL A 192 -2.63 9.14 2.53
C VAL A 192 -2.41 10.65 2.59
N TYR A 193 -2.75 11.29 3.72
CA TYR A 193 -2.56 12.72 3.94
C TYR A 193 -1.10 13.10 4.14
N GLU A 194 -0.35 12.31 4.92
CA GLU A 194 1.11 12.45 5.01
C GLU A 194 1.73 12.35 3.62
N THR A 195 1.37 11.31 2.86
CA THR A 195 1.92 11.08 1.52
C THR A 195 1.58 12.22 0.57
N TRP A 196 0.33 12.69 0.59
CA TRP A 196 -0.15 13.78 -0.25
C TRP A 196 0.55 15.11 0.08
N LEU A 197 0.64 15.49 1.35
CA LEU A 197 1.32 16.70 1.81
C LEU A 197 2.81 16.63 1.46
N TYR A 198 3.47 15.50 1.73
CA TYR A 198 4.86 15.30 1.41
C TYR A 198 5.13 15.45 -0.09
N ARG A 199 4.36 14.76 -0.94
CA ARG A 199 4.57 14.79 -2.40
C ARG A 199 4.24 16.14 -3.02
N THR A 200 3.18 16.79 -2.55
CA THR A 200 2.66 18.02 -3.15
C THR A 200 3.41 19.25 -2.68
N LEU A 201 3.83 19.29 -1.40
CA LEU A 201 4.37 20.49 -0.77
C LEU A 201 5.83 20.34 -0.35
N VAL A 202 6.20 19.26 0.34
CA VAL A 202 7.57 19.11 0.87
C VAL A 202 8.56 18.78 -0.25
N LYS A 203 8.30 17.71 -1.00
CA LYS A 203 9.17 17.23 -2.08
C LYS A 203 9.33 18.24 -3.23
N THR A 204 8.34 19.11 -3.42
CA THR A 204 8.38 20.19 -4.43
C THR A 204 9.08 21.45 -3.93
N GLY A 205 9.51 21.49 -2.66
CA GLY A 205 10.17 22.63 -2.04
C GLY A 205 9.23 23.78 -1.68
N LYS A 206 7.90 23.59 -1.75
CA LYS A 206 6.91 24.60 -1.36
C LYS A 206 6.78 24.73 0.16
N MET A 207 6.95 23.62 0.88
CA MET A 207 6.89 23.55 2.34
C MET A 207 8.23 23.03 2.90
N PRO A 208 8.81 23.67 3.92
CA PRO A 208 9.95 23.11 4.65
C PRO A 208 9.58 21.75 5.26
N GLU A 209 10.46 20.76 5.22
CA GLU A 209 10.17 19.42 5.78
C GLU A 209 9.74 19.48 7.25
N GLY A 210 10.37 20.34 8.06
CA GLY A 210 10.01 20.54 9.47
C GLY A 210 8.63 21.16 9.71
N ASN A 211 7.92 21.61 8.67
CA ASN A 211 6.55 22.09 8.78
C ASN A 211 5.51 20.97 8.57
N LEU A 212 5.90 19.78 8.10
CA LEU A 212 5.03 18.61 8.10
C LEU A 212 5.31 17.78 9.36
N LEU A 213 4.38 17.81 10.32
CA LEU A 213 4.48 17.06 11.57
C LEU A 213 3.64 15.80 11.48
N VAL A 214 4.27 14.65 11.74
CA VAL A 214 3.66 13.34 11.54
C VAL A 214 3.51 12.62 12.88
N TYR A 215 2.27 12.24 13.20
CA TYR A 215 1.86 11.67 14.49
C TYR A 215 1.49 10.20 14.35
N GLU A 216 1.84 9.37 15.33
CA GLU A 216 1.37 7.98 15.38
C GLU A 216 -0.17 7.93 15.48
N ARG A 217 -0.74 8.76 16.37
CA ARG A 217 -2.18 8.85 16.61
C ARG A 217 -2.73 10.16 16.07
N ALA A 218 -3.83 10.10 15.31
CA ALA A 218 -4.47 11.30 14.76
C ALA A 218 -4.95 12.28 15.86
N GLN A 219 -5.36 11.76 17.01
CA GLN A 219 -5.77 12.56 18.18
C GLN A 219 -4.63 13.39 18.79
N ASP A 220 -3.38 12.92 18.68
CA ASP A 220 -2.22 13.68 19.17
C ASP A 220 -1.97 14.90 18.28
N ALA A 221 -2.22 14.78 16.97
CA ALA A 221 -2.17 15.91 16.04
C ALA A 221 -3.24 16.96 16.39
N VAL A 222 -4.46 16.53 16.73
CA VAL A 222 -5.55 17.43 17.17
C VAL A 222 -5.20 18.12 18.50
N SER A 223 -4.58 17.40 19.44
CA SER A 223 -4.13 17.98 20.72
C SER A 223 -3.04 19.04 20.50
N ASP A 224 -2.11 18.78 19.59
CA ASP A 224 -1.07 19.74 19.20
C ASP A 224 -1.65 20.93 18.43
N LEU A 225 -2.73 20.74 17.68
CA LEU A 225 -3.46 21.83 17.04
C LEU A 225 -4.08 22.75 18.10
N GLN A 226 -4.79 22.18 19.08
CA GLN A 226 -5.41 22.93 20.17
C GLN A 226 -4.40 23.76 20.97
N THR A 227 -3.19 23.22 21.20
CA THR A 227 -2.11 23.92 21.91
C THR A 227 -1.27 24.84 21.02
N GLY A 228 -1.55 24.88 19.71
CA GLY A 228 -0.88 25.75 18.75
C GLY A 228 0.53 25.32 18.34
N ARG A 229 0.88 24.03 18.51
CA ARG A 229 2.12 23.44 17.98
C ARG A 229 2.05 23.17 16.48
N VAL A 230 0.85 22.89 15.98
CA VAL A 230 0.53 22.91 14.55
C VAL A 230 -0.54 23.96 14.28
N ASP A 231 -0.58 24.44 13.04
CA ASP A 231 -1.54 25.45 12.59
C ASP A 231 -2.76 24.79 11.94
N LEU A 232 -2.57 23.64 11.28
CA LEU A 232 -3.62 22.83 10.66
C LEU A 232 -3.41 21.35 10.94
N VAL A 233 -4.49 20.57 10.88
CA VAL A 233 -4.43 19.11 10.81
C VAL A 233 -5.27 18.63 9.64
N VAL A 234 -4.74 17.70 8.85
CA VAL A 234 -5.44 17.06 7.72
C VAL A 234 -5.71 15.59 8.08
N MET A 235 -6.98 15.19 8.03
CA MET A 235 -7.44 13.83 8.31
C MET A 235 -8.75 13.54 7.59
N ASP A 236 -9.35 12.36 7.76
CA ASP A 236 -10.67 12.07 7.19
C ASP A 236 -11.76 12.93 7.83
N LEU A 237 -12.79 13.27 7.05
CA LEU A 237 -13.83 14.21 7.46
C LEU A 237 -14.58 13.76 8.71
N GLN A 238 -14.95 12.50 8.83
CA GLN A 238 -15.74 12.01 9.96
C GLN A 238 -14.96 12.11 11.28
N PRO A 239 -13.70 11.65 11.38
CA PRO A 239 -12.83 11.93 12.53
C PRO A 239 -12.63 13.43 12.80
N ALA A 240 -12.50 14.24 11.76
CA ALA A 240 -12.41 15.69 11.91
C ALA A 240 -13.68 16.27 12.55
N GLN A 241 -14.86 15.81 12.14
CA GLN A 241 -16.15 16.22 12.73
C GLN A 241 -16.27 15.78 14.20
N VAL A 242 -15.78 14.58 14.55
CA VAL A 242 -15.70 14.14 15.94
C VAL A 242 -14.81 15.09 16.76
N ALA A 243 -13.65 15.48 16.25
CA ALA A 243 -12.78 16.44 16.91
C ALA A 243 -13.45 17.82 17.11
N VAL A 244 -14.19 18.29 16.11
CA VAL A 244 -14.98 19.55 16.21
C VAL A 244 -16.07 19.43 17.28
N ALA A 245 -16.75 18.28 17.37
CA ALA A 245 -17.78 18.04 18.38
C ALA A 245 -17.22 17.97 19.81
N VAL A 246 -15.99 17.46 19.98
CA VAL A 246 -15.26 17.50 21.26
C VAL A 246 -14.88 18.93 21.64
N GLY A 247 -14.53 19.76 20.66
CA GLY A 247 -14.32 21.20 20.81
C GLY A 247 -12.86 21.64 20.75
N GLY A 248 -12.65 22.96 20.75
CA GLY A 248 -11.31 23.60 20.67
C GLY A 248 -10.75 23.73 19.25
N VAL A 249 -11.37 23.07 18.26
CA VAL A 249 -11.00 23.12 16.84
C VAL A 249 -12.24 23.32 15.96
N LYS A 250 -12.03 23.78 14.73
CA LYS A 250 -13.08 23.92 13.71
C LYS A 250 -12.60 23.42 12.36
N LEU A 251 -13.55 23.03 11.51
CA LEU A 251 -13.30 22.71 10.11
C LEU A 251 -13.11 24.01 9.31
N VAL A 252 -12.00 24.13 8.59
CA VAL A 252 -11.70 25.29 7.71
C VAL A 252 -11.74 24.94 6.22
N ALA A 253 -11.67 23.66 5.88
CA ALA A 253 -11.88 23.12 4.55
C ALA A 253 -12.21 21.62 4.59
N GLN A 254 -12.71 21.09 3.49
CA GLN A 254 -12.95 19.67 3.29
C GLN A 254 -12.98 19.36 1.78
N GLY A 255 -12.81 18.09 1.42
CA GLY A 255 -13.05 17.64 0.04
C GLY A 255 -11.95 17.99 -0.97
N LEU A 256 -10.76 18.37 -0.52
CA LEU A 256 -9.60 18.55 -1.40
C LEU A 256 -9.00 17.21 -1.88
N HIS A 257 -9.28 16.13 -1.16
CA HIS A 257 -8.74 14.80 -1.39
C HIS A 257 -9.80 13.72 -1.11
N GLN A 258 -10.37 13.16 -2.17
CA GLN A 258 -11.37 12.10 -2.10
C GLN A 258 -10.73 10.75 -1.74
N GLN A 259 -11.43 9.96 -0.93
CA GLN A 259 -11.00 8.65 -0.44
C GLN A 259 -11.93 7.54 -0.91
N ARG A 260 -11.35 6.34 -1.05
CA ARG A 260 -12.08 5.10 -1.35
C ARG A 260 -11.60 4.04 -0.36
N TYR A 261 -12.40 3.74 0.66
CA TYR A 261 -12.01 2.80 1.70
C TYR A 261 -12.39 1.37 1.33
N ALA A 262 -11.46 0.45 1.58
CA ALA A 262 -11.62 -0.99 1.35
C ALA A 262 -10.84 -1.78 2.40
N LEU A 263 -11.20 -3.06 2.57
CA LEU A 263 -10.40 -3.97 3.39
C LEU A 263 -9.10 -4.28 2.65
N ALA A 264 -7.98 -4.18 3.35
CA ALA A 264 -6.67 -4.56 2.83
C ALA A 264 -6.36 -6.03 3.19
N MET A 265 -5.72 -6.76 2.29
CA MET A 265 -5.35 -8.17 2.44
C MET A 265 -3.91 -8.39 1.96
N PRO A 266 -3.21 -9.44 2.43
CA PRO A 266 -1.88 -9.79 1.92
C PRO A 266 -1.88 -9.92 0.40
N LYS A 267 -0.81 -9.49 -0.25
CA LYS A 267 -0.69 -9.62 -1.71
C LYS A 267 -0.84 -11.08 -2.14
N GLY A 268 -1.69 -11.32 -3.14
CA GLY A 268 -1.99 -12.65 -3.66
C GLY A 268 -3.08 -13.40 -2.88
N ALA A 269 -3.86 -12.75 -2.00
CA ALA A 269 -4.98 -13.35 -1.26
C ALA A 269 -6.31 -13.23 -2.04
N GLN A 270 -6.31 -13.66 -3.29
CA GLN A 270 -7.44 -13.55 -4.21
C GLN A 270 -8.65 -14.40 -3.78
N ALA A 271 -8.42 -15.61 -3.23
CA ALA A 271 -9.51 -16.46 -2.76
C ALA A 271 -10.25 -15.84 -1.56
N LEU A 272 -9.52 -15.31 -0.57
CA LEU A 272 -10.11 -14.60 0.57
C LEU A 272 -10.82 -13.30 0.11
N LYS A 273 -10.19 -12.54 -0.78
CA LYS A 273 -10.79 -11.34 -1.38
C LYS A 273 -12.14 -11.65 -2.04
N ALA A 274 -12.23 -12.72 -2.82
CA ALA A 274 -13.46 -13.09 -3.51
C ALA A 274 -14.63 -13.36 -2.53
N GLU A 275 -14.35 -14.01 -1.41
CA GLU A 275 -15.38 -14.26 -0.38
C GLU A 275 -15.78 -12.99 0.37
N ILE A 276 -14.83 -12.13 0.72
CA ILE A 276 -15.11 -10.83 1.33
C ILE A 276 -15.93 -9.97 0.38
N ASP A 277 -15.57 -9.91 -0.90
CA ASP A 277 -16.30 -9.13 -1.92
C ASP A 277 -17.71 -9.63 -2.14
N ARG A 278 -17.92 -10.96 -2.13
CA ARG A 278 -19.25 -11.57 -2.22
C ARG A 278 -20.12 -11.13 -1.04
N VAL A 279 -19.58 -11.12 0.17
CA VAL A 279 -20.29 -10.70 1.38
C VAL A 279 -20.54 -9.20 1.41
N LEU A 280 -19.55 -8.36 1.07
CA LEU A 280 -19.70 -6.91 0.94
C LEU A 280 -20.78 -6.55 -0.07
N THR A 281 -20.82 -7.23 -1.21
CA THR A 281 -21.85 -7.02 -2.24
C THR A 281 -23.23 -7.34 -1.67
N SER A 282 -23.37 -8.43 -0.92
CA SER A 282 -24.63 -8.76 -0.24
C SER A 282 -25.05 -7.71 0.78
N LEU A 283 -24.10 -7.22 1.59
CA LEU A 283 -24.33 -6.20 2.63
C LEU A 283 -24.66 -4.82 2.04
N HIS A 284 -24.14 -4.53 0.86
CA HIS A 284 -24.49 -3.33 0.13
C HIS A 284 -25.92 -3.43 -0.41
N ASN A 285 -26.25 -4.56 -1.06
CA ASN A 285 -27.54 -4.77 -1.71
C ASN A 285 -28.72 -4.84 -0.74
N ASP A 286 -28.51 -5.33 0.49
CA ASP A 286 -29.56 -5.38 1.51
C ASP A 286 -29.63 -4.12 2.38
N GLY A 287 -28.79 -3.13 2.11
CA GLY A 287 -28.77 -1.84 2.81
C GLY A 287 -28.11 -1.87 4.19
N TYR A 288 -27.49 -2.97 4.61
CA TYR A 288 -26.83 -3.07 5.91
C TYR A 288 -25.71 -2.03 6.07
N ILE A 289 -24.84 -1.88 5.06
CA ILE A 289 -23.76 -0.88 5.10
C ILE A 289 -24.33 0.54 5.24
N ALA A 290 -25.47 0.82 4.59
CA ALA A 290 -26.10 2.14 4.62
C ALA A 290 -26.62 2.45 6.02
N ASN A 291 -27.25 1.46 6.66
CA ASN A 291 -27.72 1.58 8.04
C ASN A 291 -26.55 1.75 9.04
N LEU A 292 -25.43 1.07 8.83
CA LEU A 292 -24.23 1.29 9.64
C LEU A 292 -23.67 2.69 9.47
N ALA A 293 -23.54 3.17 8.22
CA ALA A 293 -23.00 4.51 7.97
C ALA A 293 -23.91 5.60 8.52
N LYS A 294 -25.24 5.41 8.43
CA LYS A 294 -26.17 6.34 9.07
C LYS A 294 -26.02 6.34 10.58
N ARG A 295 -25.86 5.16 11.20
CA ARG A 295 -25.72 5.03 12.66
C ARG A 295 -24.41 5.63 13.20
N TYR A 296 -23.29 5.32 12.57
CA TYR A 296 -21.95 5.66 13.09
C TYR A 296 -21.39 6.95 12.50
N LEU A 297 -21.68 7.23 11.23
CA LEU A 297 -21.06 8.32 10.47
C LEU A 297 -22.02 9.48 10.19
N ASP A 298 -23.30 9.34 10.53
CA ASP A 298 -24.40 10.21 10.11
C ASP A 298 -24.43 10.45 8.58
N MET A 299 -24.11 9.41 7.81
CA MET A 299 -24.08 9.45 6.35
C MET A 299 -25.25 8.69 5.74
N ASP A 300 -26.03 9.35 4.88
CA ASP A 300 -27.08 8.72 4.08
C ASP A 300 -26.55 8.16 2.73
N GLN A 301 -25.36 8.61 2.31
CA GLN A 301 -24.77 8.31 1.02
C GLN A 301 -23.39 7.66 1.19
N LEU A 302 -23.30 6.36 0.92
CA LEU A 302 -22.09 5.53 1.13
C LEU A 302 -21.03 5.68 0.04
N LEU A 303 -21.50 5.77 -1.18
CA LEU A 303 -20.70 5.93 -2.38
C LEU A 303 -21.27 7.15 -3.08
N PRO A 304 -20.47 7.92 -3.83
CA PRO A 304 -21.03 8.95 -4.69
C PRO A 304 -22.20 8.34 -5.48
N THR A 305 -23.41 8.90 -5.32
CA THR A 305 -24.52 8.57 -6.21
C THR A 305 -23.99 8.81 -7.62
N PRO A 306 -24.16 7.88 -8.57
CA PRO A 306 -24.02 8.24 -9.97
C PRO A 306 -24.95 9.44 -10.13
N THR A 307 -24.41 10.62 -10.39
CA THR A 307 -25.23 11.81 -10.63
C THR A 307 -26.29 11.38 -11.63
N ALA A 308 -27.56 11.40 -11.20
CA ALA A 308 -28.65 10.92 -12.04
C ALA A 308 -28.53 11.61 -13.39
N ALA A 309 -28.54 10.83 -14.48
CA ALA A 309 -28.58 11.40 -15.81
C ALA A 309 -29.72 12.43 -15.83
N PRO A 310 -29.47 13.68 -16.26
CA PRO A 310 -30.51 14.70 -16.22
C PRO A 310 -31.72 14.20 -17.02
N THR A 311 -32.85 14.07 -16.34
CA THR A 311 -34.13 13.88 -16.99
C THR A 311 -34.36 15.12 -17.85
N SER A 312 -34.55 14.89 -19.14
CA SER A 312 -34.62 15.90 -20.17
C SER A 312 -35.75 16.89 -19.93
N SER A 313 -35.40 18.10 -19.52
CA SER A 313 -36.11 19.33 -19.87
C SER A 313 -35.09 20.26 -20.55
N PRO A 314 -35.40 20.90 -21.68
CA PRO A 314 -34.41 21.53 -22.53
C PRO A 314 -33.90 22.84 -21.92
N GLY A 315 -32.75 22.77 -21.25
CA GLY A 315 -31.87 23.88 -20.90
C GLY A 315 -30.51 23.77 -21.62
N PRO A 316 -29.69 24.83 -21.65
CA PRO A 316 -28.62 25.01 -22.62
C PRO A 316 -27.58 23.89 -22.56
N THR A 317 -27.12 23.48 -23.74
CA THR A 317 -26.25 22.32 -23.99
C THR A 317 -25.03 22.30 -23.06
N PRO A 318 -24.84 21.27 -22.22
CA PRO A 318 -23.68 21.19 -21.35
C PRO A 318 -22.41 20.99 -22.19
N THR A 319 -21.36 21.74 -21.85
CA THR A 319 -20.03 21.61 -22.43
C THR A 319 -19.43 20.24 -22.11
N CYS A 320 -18.93 19.58 -23.15
CA CYS A 320 -18.20 18.31 -23.09
C CYS A 320 -16.95 18.43 -22.20
N VAL A 321 -16.84 17.54 -21.20
CA VAL A 321 -15.69 17.40 -20.30
C VAL A 321 -15.10 16.01 -20.49
N ASP A 322 -13.88 15.95 -21.01
CA ASP A 322 -13.15 14.69 -21.20
C ASP A 322 -12.51 14.21 -19.89
N GLY A 323 -12.61 12.92 -19.56
CA GLY A 323 -12.01 12.33 -18.36
C GLY A 323 -11.70 10.86 -18.55
N LEU A 324 -10.51 10.41 -18.14
CA LEU A 324 -10.03 9.03 -18.20
C LEU A 324 -9.50 8.61 -16.82
N ALA A 325 -9.82 7.40 -16.39
CA ALA A 325 -9.19 6.76 -15.23
C ALA A 325 -8.64 5.37 -15.60
N LEU A 326 -7.51 4.98 -15.00
CA LEU A 326 -6.96 3.65 -15.14
C LEU A 326 -7.80 2.64 -14.35
N VAL A 327 -8.18 1.55 -15.00
CA VAL A 327 -8.86 0.41 -14.36
C VAL A 327 -7.86 -0.69 -14.05
N GLN A 328 -6.97 -1.02 -15.00
CA GLN A 328 -6.02 -2.12 -14.86
C GLN A 328 -4.84 -2.00 -15.81
N HIS A 329 -3.64 -2.41 -15.38
CA HIS A 329 -2.54 -2.71 -16.32
C HIS A 329 -2.78 -4.08 -16.97
N LEU A 330 -2.86 -4.13 -18.30
CA LEU A 330 -3.09 -5.38 -19.04
C LEU A 330 -1.79 -6.15 -19.28
N THR A 331 -0.65 -5.46 -19.33
CA THR A 331 0.66 -6.11 -19.44
C THR A 331 1.53 -5.78 -18.24
N GLN A 332 2.24 -6.78 -17.72
CA GLN A 332 3.12 -6.65 -16.56
C GLN A 332 4.42 -5.91 -16.93
N GLU A 333 5.09 -5.34 -15.93
CA GLU A 333 6.41 -4.74 -16.12
C GLU A 333 7.47 -5.86 -16.16
N THR A 334 8.29 -5.87 -17.21
CA THR A 334 9.28 -6.93 -17.45
C THR A 334 10.62 -6.36 -17.89
N GLU A 335 11.66 -7.18 -17.77
CA GLU A 335 12.95 -6.91 -18.39
C GLU A 335 12.87 -7.16 -19.90
N VAL A 336 13.27 -6.17 -20.68
CA VAL A 336 13.22 -6.21 -22.15
C VAL A 336 14.63 -5.98 -22.67
N LYS A 337 15.10 -6.84 -23.59
CA LYS A 337 16.46 -6.74 -24.13
C LYS A 337 16.65 -5.40 -24.86
N PRO A 338 17.88 -4.86 -24.89
CA PRO A 338 18.17 -3.65 -25.67
C PRO A 338 17.64 -3.75 -27.11
N GLY A 339 16.81 -2.80 -27.54
CA GLY A 339 16.23 -2.76 -28.89
C GLY A 339 15.08 -3.73 -29.17
N GLN A 340 14.63 -4.51 -28.19
CA GLN A 340 13.51 -5.43 -28.36
C GLN A 340 12.17 -4.68 -28.32
N SER A 341 11.27 -5.02 -29.26
CA SER A 341 9.90 -4.51 -29.28
C SER A 341 9.02 -5.17 -28.23
N PHE A 342 8.10 -4.42 -27.64
CA PHE A 342 7.11 -4.90 -26.69
C PHE A 342 5.86 -4.02 -26.72
N THR A 343 4.72 -4.56 -26.26
CA THR A 343 3.45 -3.83 -26.21
C THR A 343 3.05 -3.56 -24.76
N LYS A 344 2.76 -2.30 -24.43
CA LYS A 344 2.19 -1.94 -23.13
C LYS A 344 0.68 -1.75 -23.27
N GLY A 345 -0.09 -2.42 -22.43
CA GLY A 345 -1.55 -2.34 -22.41
C GLY A 345 -2.12 -1.85 -21.09
N TRP A 346 -3.22 -1.10 -21.16
CA TRP A 346 -4.00 -0.63 -20.02
C TRP A 346 -5.49 -0.75 -20.34
N ARG A 347 -6.29 -1.19 -19.37
CA ARG A 347 -7.74 -1.02 -19.38
C ARG A 347 -8.05 0.29 -18.69
N VAL A 348 -8.79 1.16 -19.35
CA VAL A 348 -9.20 2.46 -18.84
C VAL A 348 -10.72 2.58 -18.88
N VAL A 349 -11.28 3.54 -18.16
CA VAL A 349 -12.70 3.89 -18.22
C VAL A 349 -12.87 5.36 -18.57
N ASN A 350 -13.86 5.66 -19.41
CA ASN A 350 -14.26 7.04 -19.69
C ASN A 350 -15.01 7.62 -18.49
N THR A 351 -14.37 8.49 -17.71
CA THR A 351 -14.97 9.20 -16.57
C THR A 351 -15.51 10.58 -16.95
N GLY A 352 -15.41 10.97 -18.22
CA GLY A 352 -15.90 12.23 -18.76
C GLY A 352 -17.41 12.24 -19.03
N THR A 353 -17.89 13.35 -19.59
CA THR A 353 -19.31 13.57 -19.90
C THR A 353 -19.65 13.38 -21.38
N CYS A 354 -18.65 13.10 -22.22
CA CYS A 354 -18.80 12.94 -23.65
C CYS A 354 -18.07 11.69 -24.16
N THR A 355 -18.63 11.10 -25.21
CA THR A 355 -18.06 9.94 -25.88
C THR A 355 -16.74 10.31 -26.54
N TRP A 356 -15.69 9.54 -26.26
CA TRP A 356 -14.45 9.66 -27.02
C TRP A 356 -14.69 9.10 -28.41
N SER A 357 -14.47 9.91 -29.44
CA SER A 357 -14.48 9.45 -30.83
C SER A 357 -13.14 8.80 -31.20
N THR A 358 -13.06 8.23 -32.39
CA THR A 358 -11.81 7.71 -32.98
C THR A 358 -10.77 8.81 -33.27
N ASP A 359 -11.13 10.09 -33.11
CA ASP A 359 -10.21 11.24 -33.24
C ASP A 359 -9.38 11.48 -31.97
N TYR A 360 -9.71 10.77 -30.89
CA TYR A 360 -8.98 10.81 -29.64
C TYR A 360 -7.78 9.88 -29.73
N ARG A 361 -6.68 10.27 -29.08
CA ARG A 361 -5.42 9.54 -29.15
C ARG A 361 -4.67 9.56 -27.83
N LEU A 362 -4.05 8.43 -27.51
CA LEU A 362 -3.05 8.34 -26.45
C LEU A 362 -1.73 8.89 -26.97
N VAL A 363 -1.14 9.83 -26.26
CA VAL A 363 0.14 10.45 -26.66
C VAL A 363 1.17 10.35 -25.55
N PHE A 364 2.43 10.29 -25.95
CA PHE A 364 3.55 10.44 -25.03
C PHE A 364 3.57 11.88 -24.49
N VAL A 365 3.77 12.01 -23.17
CA VAL A 365 3.86 13.31 -22.48
C VAL A 365 5.32 13.61 -22.14
N HIS A 366 5.91 12.77 -21.28
CA HIS A 366 7.30 12.89 -20.86
C HIS A 366 7.80 11.56 -20.29
N GLY A 367 9.10 11.45 -20.04
CA GLY A 367 9.69 10.28 -19.41
C GLY A 367 10.99 10.59 -18.70
N SER A 368 11.68 9.54 -18.24
CA SER A 368 12.92 9.61 -17.46
C SER A 368 14.12 10.15 -18.24
N SER A 369 14.11 10.05 -19.57
CA SER A 369 15.15 10.54 -20.48
C SER A 369 14.53 10.80 -21.86
N PRO A 370 15.27 11.43 -22.80
CA PRO A 370 14.80 11.60 -24.18
C PRO A 370 14.42 10.28 -24.86
N GLU A 371 15.11 9.19 -24.53
CA GLU A 371 14.84 7.85 -25.06
C GLU A 371 13.63 7.16 -24.40
N ALA A 372 13.09 7.70 -23.31
CA ALA A 372 11.96 7.11 -22.59
C ALA A 372 10.65 7.12 -23.38
N SER A 373 10.56 7.89 -24.48
CA SER A 373 9.46 7.73 -25.44
C SER A 373 9.43 6.36 -26.10
N MET A 374 10.57 5.64 -26.10
CA MET A 374 10.72 4.27 -26.63
C MET A 374 10.21 4.11 -28.06
N GLY A 375 10.30 5.19 -28.85
CA GLY A 375 9.81 5.25 -30.22
C GLY A 375 8.29 5.13 -30.34
N GLY A 376 7.55 5.20 -29.24
CA GLY A 376 6.10 5.09 -29.22
C GLY A 376 5.46 6.20 -30.04
N LYS A 377 4.43 5.84 -30.81
CA LYS A 377 3.65 6.76 -31.63
C LYS A 377 2.31 7.06 -30.98
N PRO A 378 1.69 8.22 -31.27
CA PRO A 378 0.31 8.47 -30.88
C PRO A 378 -0.62 7.35 -31.36
N THR A 379 -1.39 6.76 -30.44
CA THR A 379 -2.33 5.67 -30.75
C THR A 379 -3.76 6.18 -30.69
N ALA A 380 -4.47 6.16 -31.82
CA ALA A 380 -5.88 6.53 -31.88
C ALA A 380 -6.79 5.43 -31.31
N LEU A 381 -7.98 5.81 -30.84
CA LEU A 381 -9.03 4.84 -30.51
C LEU A 381 -9.55 4.17 -31.79
N THR A 382 -9.85 2.87 -31.73
CA THR A 382 -10.36 2.10 -32.87
C THR A 382 -11.89 2.12 -32.96
N ARG A 383 -12.55 2.49 -31.86
CA ARG A 383 -14.01 2.66 -31.78
C ARG A 383 -14.37 3.77 -30.78
N PRO A 384 -15.58 4.35 -30.87
CA PRO A 384 -16.07 5.26 -29.85
C PRO A 384 -16.19 4.59 -28.48
N VAL A 385 -16.00 5.36 -27.41
CA VAL A 385 -16.08 4.89 -26.01
C VAL A 385 -16.97 5.84 -25.22
N ALA A 386 -18.15 5.36 -24.83
CA ALA A 386 -19.14 6.16 -24.12
C ALA A 386 -18.69 6.46 -22.67
N PRO A 387 -19.20 7.53 -22.02
CA PRO A 387 -19.05 7.73 -20.59
C PRO A 387 -19.41 6.47 -19.78
N GLY A 388 -18.57 6.11 -18.83
CA GLY A 388 -18.66 4.89 -18.02
C GLY A 388 -18.17 3.62 -18.70
N GLU A 389 -17.89 3.65 -20.01
CA GLU A 389 -17.43 2.48 -20.75
C GLU A 389 -15.92 2.27 -20.60
N THR A 390 -15.51 1.00 -20.48
CA THR A 390 -14.09 0.62 -20.46
C THR A 390 -13.51 0.43 -21.86
N TYR A 391 -12.23 0.73 -22.02
CA TYR A 391 -11.49 0.52 -23.25
C TYR A 391 -10.07 0.02 -22.98
N ASP A 392 -9.61 -0.94 -23.78
CA ASP A 392 -8.27 -1.51 -23.68
C ASP A 392 -7.33 -0.76 -24.65
N MET A 393 -6.47 0.07 -24.08
CA MET A 393 -5.47 0.84 -24.80
C MET A 393 -4.17 0.07 -24.89
N GLN A 394 -3.50 0.14 -26.04
CA GLN A 394 -2.20 -0.47 -26.25
C GLN A 394 -1.26 0.47 -26.99
N VAL A 395 0.02 0.42 -26.65
CA VAL A 395 1.09 1.11 -27.37
C VAL A 395 2.23 0.14 -27.62
N ASP A 396 2.67 0.08 -28.86
CA ASP A 396 3.86 -0.65 -29.26
C ASP A 396 5.10 0.22 -29.06
N LEU A 397 6.09 -0.35 -28.37
CA LEU A 397 7.28 0.34 -27.89
C LEU A 397 8.53 -0.49 -28.23
N VAL A 398 9.67 0.19 -28.29
CA VAL A 398 10.98 -0.43 -28.49
C VAL A 398 11.90 -0.05 -27.33
N ALA A 399 12.41 -1.04 -26.63
CA ALA A 399 13.29 -0.82 -25.49
C ALA A 399 14.56 -0.05 -25.90
N PRO A 400 15.01 0.96 -25.12
CA PRO A 400 16.22 1.70 -25.43
C PRO A 400 17.45 0.80 -25.55
N LEU A 401 18.43 1.17 -26.37
CA LEU A 401 19.66 0.40 -26.55
C LEU A 401 20.59 0.50 -25.33
N LYS A 402 20.49 1.59 -24.58
CA LYS A 402 21.31 1.81 -23.39
C LYS A 402 20.69 1.09 -22.20
N PRO A 403 21.47 0.29 -21.44
CA PRO A 403 21.00 -0.33 -20.21
C PRO A 403 20.51 0.72 -19.21
N GLY A 404 19.46 0.37 -18.46
CA GLY A 404 18.85 1.28 -17.49
C GLY A 404 17.39 0.98 -17.25
N THR A 405 16.81 1.67 -16.27
CA THR A 405 15.36 1.64 -16.03
C THR A 405 14.76 2.91 -16.60
N TYR A 406 13.76 2.76 -17.46
CA TYR A 406 13.08 3.87 -18.12
C TYR A 406 11.63 3.91 -17.68
N TYR A 407 11.12 5.10 -17.41
CA TYR A 407 9.70 5.33 -17.19
C TYR A 407 9.15 6.37 -18.16
N ALA A 408 7.95 6.14 -18.67
CA ALA A 408 7.27 7.00 -19.62
C ALA A 408 5.82 7.23 -19.19
N TYR A 409 5.34 8.47 -19.34
CA TYR A 409 3.95 8.83 -19.08
C TYR A 409 3.24 9.13 -20.38
N TRP A 410 2.07 8.52 -20.53
CA TRP A 410 1.17 8.66 -21.67
C TRP A 410 -0.15 9.24 -21.19
N GLN A 411 -0.80 10.05 -22.01
CA GLN A 411 -2.06 10.71 -21.64
C GLN A 411 -2.96 10.85 -22.86
N MET A 412 -4.27 10.81 -22.63
CA MET A 412 -5.23 11.02 -23.71
C MET A 412 -5.27 12.48 -24.15
N GLN A 413 -5.40 12.68 -25.46
CA GLN A 413 -5.69 13.96 -26.09
C GLN A 413 -7.00 13.87 -26.86
N ASN A 414 -7.81 14.92 -26.73
CA ASN A 414 -9.05 15.05 -27.49
C ASN A 414 -8.79 15.57 -28.91
N ARG A 415 -9.86 15.72 -29.70
CA ARG A 415 -9.82 16.23 -31.08
C ARG A 415 -9.14 17.60 -31.25
N GLN A 416 -9.13 18.43 -30.20
CA GLN A 416 -8.47 19.74 -30.19
C GLN A 416 -7.00 19.66 -29.75
N GLY A 417 -6.49 18.46 -29.47
CA GLY A 417 -5.14 18.24 -28.95
C GLY A 417 -5.00 18.54 -27.46
N LYS A 418 -6.09 18.83 -26.74
CA LYS A 418 -6.06 19.08 -25.30
C LYS A 418 -5.90 17.77 -24.55
N ALA A 419 -4.87 17.69 -23.71
CA ALA A 419 -4.63 16.52 -22.86
C ALA A 419 -5.63 16.47 -21.70
N PHE A 420 -6.09 15.27 -21.34
CA PHE A 420 -7.06 15.05 -20.27
C PHE A 420 -6.87 13.68 -19.59
N GLY A 421 -7.49 13.54 -18.41
CA GLY A 421 -7.53 12.29 -17.65
C GLY A 421 -6.20 11.90 -17.00
N GLU A 422 -6.21 10.74 -16.34
CA GLU A 422 -5.05 10.17 -15.66
C GLU A 422 -3.89 9.88 -16.63
N ARG A 423 -2.65 10.00 -16.13
CA ARG A 423 -1.44 9.66 -16.90
C ARG A 423 -1.11 8.18 -16.73
N LEU A 424 -1.06 7.46 -17.84
CA LEU A 424 -0.73 6.05 -17.88
C LEU A 424 0.79 5.86 -17.90
N ARG A 425 1.32 5.12 -16.92
CA ARG A 425 2.76 4.89 -16.79
C ARG A 425 3.19 3.59 -17.49
N VAL A 426 4.33 3.66 -18.18
CA VAL A 426 5.14 2.53 -18.63
C VAL A 426 6.43 2.51 -17.81
N THR A 427 6.85 1.34 -17.33
CA THR A 427 8.21 1.13 -16.82
C THR A 427 8.82 -0.05 -17.57
N VAL A 428 10.06 0.12 -18.04
CA VAL A 428 10.85 -0.97 -18.64
C VAL A 428 12.26 -0.98 -18.05
N LYS A 429 12.77 -2.18 -17.79
CA LYS A 429 14.15 -2.38 -17.38
C LYS A 429 14.92 -3.01 -18.53
N VAL A 430 15.93 -2.30 -19.01
CA VAL A 430 16.85 -2.77 -20.05
C VAL A 430 18.10 -3.28 -19.35
N PRO A 431 18.36 -4.60 -19.37
CA PRO A 431 19.56 -5.16 -18.75
C PRO A 431 20.81 -4.73 -19.51
N ALA A 432 21.95 -4.71 -18.82
CA ALA A 432 23.23 -4.58 -19.49
C ALA A 432 23.43 -5.77 -20.42
N ASN A 433 23.92 -5.53 -21.65
CA ASN A 433 24.46 -6.63 -22.44
C ASN A 433 25.50 -7.34 -21.57
N PRO A 434 25.51 -8.69 -21.54
CA PRO A 434 26.52 -9.41 -20.78
C PRO A 434 27.88 -8.92 -21.26
N THR A 435 28.62 -8.26 -20.36
CA THR A 435 30.01 -7.93 -20.62
C THR A 435 30.71 -9.27 -20.79
N VAL A 436 31.31 -9.51 -21.96
CA VAL A 436 32.21 -10.65 -22.14
C VAL A 436 33.24 -10.51 -21.03
N THR A 437 33.15 -11.36 -20.01
CA THR A 437 34.11 -11.34 -18.91
C THR A 437 35.44 -11.71 -19.56
N PRO A 438 36.43 -10.79 -19.61
CA PRO A 438 37.76 -11.19 -20.04
C PRO A 438 38.21 -12.32 -19.12
N ALA A 439 38.79 -13.39 -19.67
CA ALA A 439 39.40 -14.42 -18.84
C ALA A 439 40.26 -13.75 -17.76
N PRO A 440 40.18 -14.19 -16.49
CA PRO A 440 40.81 -13.49 -15.39
C PRO A 440 42.29 -13.26 -15.69
N THR A 441 42.69 -11.99 -15.74
CA THR A 441 44.11 -11.64 -15.76
C THR A 441 44.65 -12.04 -14.40
N GLN A 442 45.53 -13.05 -14.37
CA GLN A 442 46.11 -13.56 -13.14
C GLN A 442 46.69 -12.40 -12.33
N THR A 443 46.30 -12.32 -11.05
CA THR A 443 47.02 -11.48 -10.08
C THR A 443 48.47 -11.94 -10.09
N PRO A 444 49.47 -11.08 -10.35
CA PRO A 444 50.85 -11.51 -10.35
C PRO A 444 51.23 -11.94 -8.93
N ALA A 445 51.31 -13.26 -8.72
CA ALA A 445 51.84 -13.83 -7.50
C ALA A 445 53.29 -13.35 -7.30
N ALA A 446 53.69 -13.06 -6.07
CA ALA A 446 55.08 -12.75 -5.76
C ALA A 446 55.95 -13.95 -6.14
N GLY A 447 56.81 -13.78 -7.15
CA GLY A 447 57.77 -14.79 -7.54
C GLY A 447 58.97 -14.68 -6.62
N ILE A 448 59.06 -15.55 -5.61
CA ILE A 448 60.18 -15.62 -4.69
C ILE A 448 60.98 -16.88 -5.02
N VAL A 449 62.19 -16.71 -5.58
CA VAL A 449 63.12 -17.81 -5.81
C VAL A 449 64.39 -17.53 -5.01
N PHE A 450 64.70 -18.41 -4.06
CA PHE A 450 65.97 -18.47 -3.36
C PHE A 450 66.60 -19.84 -3.62
N THR A 451 67.85 -19.84 -4.06
CA THR A 451 68.63 -21.06 -4.23
C THR A 451 69.98 -20.91 -3.55
N VAL A 452 70.51 -22.05 -3.13
CA VAL A 452 71.90 -22.19 -2.75
C VAL A 452 72.46 -23.34 -3.56
N ASP A 453 73.68 -23.20 -4.06
CA ASP A 453 74.29 -24.22 -4.91
C ASP A 453 74.40 -25.59 -4.22
N ARG A 454 74.66 -25.60 -2.90
CA ARG A 454 74.77 -26.80 -2.08
C ARG A 454 74.26 -26.55 -0.65
N THR A 455 73.60 -27.54 -0.06
CA THR A 455 73.09 -27.48 1.33
C THR A 455 73.87 -28.36 2.31
N ARG A 456 74.73 -29.26 1.82
CA ARG A 456 75.64 -30.06 2.64
C ARG A 456 77.07 -29.57 2.42
N ILE A 457 77.62 -28.91 3.44
CA ILE A 457 78.96 -28.34 3.44
C ILE A 457 79.69 -28.68 4.74
N LYS A 458 81.02 -28.65 4.72
CA LYS A 458 81.83 -28.69 5.93
C LYS A 458 81.95 -27.27 6.53
N ALA A 459 82.15 -27.18 7.84
CA ALA A 459 82.47 -25.91 8.50
C ALA A 459 83.62 -25.19 7.79
N GLY A 460 83.41 -23.91 7.45
CA GLY A 460 84.35 -23.06 6.70
C GLY A 460 84.27 -23.19 5.18
N GLU A 461 83.52 -24.15 4.63
CA GLU A 461 83.31 -24.27 3.18
C GLU A 461 82.26 -23.27 2.70
N CYS A 462 82.53 -22.62 1.57
CA CYS A 462 81.64 -21.59 1.04
C CYS A 462 80.56 -22.13 0.09
N VAL A 463 79.39 -21.51 0.15
CA VAL A 463 78.25 -21.71 -0.75
C VAL A 463 77.89 -20.40 -1.44
N ASN A 464 77.23 -20.51 -2.58
CA ASN A 464 76.71 -19.36 -3.30
C ASN A 464 75.19 -19.34 -3.19
N PHE A 465 74.67 -18.34 -2.50
CA PHE A 465 73.26 -18.00 -2.52
C PHE A 465 72.95 -17.21 -3.78
N ALA A 466 71.80 -17.50 -4.38
CA ALA A 466 71.24 -16.72 -5.47
C ALA A 466 69.75 -16.47 -5.19
N TRP A 467 69.28 -15.27 -5.51
CA TRP A 467 67.88 -14.93 -5.37
C TRP A 467 67.36 -14.14 -6.55
N LYS A 468 66.06 -14.32 -6.81
CA LYS A 468 65.26 -13.52 -7.72
C LYS A 468 63.88 -13.37 -7.11
N VAL A 469 63.59 -12.17 -6.64
CA VAL A 469 62.35 -11.79 -5.97
C VAL A 469 61.73 -10.64 -6.73
N GLN A 470 60.48 -10.80 -7.13
CA GLN A 470 59.73 -9.82 -7.91
C GLN A 470 58.43 -9.45 -7.19
N ASN A 471 57.94 -8.23 -7.43
CA ASN A 471 56.71 -7.68 -6.83
C ASN A 471 56.75 -7.58 -5.29
N VAL A 472 57.91 -7.21 -4.74
CA VAL A 472 58.12 -6.88 -3.32
C VAL A 472 58.70 -5.47 -3.18
N THR A 473 58.50 -4.83 -2.04
CA THR A 473 58.98 -3.46 -1.79
C THR A 473 60.47 -3.39 -1.44
N ALA A 474 61.04 -4.45 -0.85
CA ALA A 474 62.47 -4.56 -0.54
C ALA A 474 62.89 -6.04 -0.34
N VAL A 475 64.20 -6.31 -0.44
CA VAL A 475 64.81 -7.61 -0.14
C VAL A 475 66.00 -7.39 0.80
N TYR A 476 66.20 -8.29 1.76
CA TYR A 476 67.27 -8.22 2.75
C TYR A 476 67.98 -9.57 2.84
N PHE A 477 69.31 -9.56 3.00
CA PHE A 477 70.12 -10.78 3.16
C PHE A 477 71.11 -10.58 4.31
N TYR A 478 70.94 -11.32 5.41
CA TYR A 478 71.66 -11.12 6.67
C TYR A 478 71.91 -12.46 7.37
N ALA A 479 72.94 -12.52 8.22
CA ALA A 479 73.19 -13.68 9.07
C ALA A 479 72.30 -13.65 10.33
N GLU A 480 72.00 -14.82 10.89
CA GLU A 480 71.20 -14.90 12.11
C GLU A 480 71.87 -14.14 13.27
N GLY A 481 71.14 -13.19 13.85
CA GLY A 481 71.64 -12.27 14.89
C GLY A 481 72.04 -10.88 14.39
N GLU A 482 72.15 -10.66 13.07
CA GLU A 482 72.37 -9.32 12.51
C GLU A 482 71.07 -8.51 12.39
N ASN A 483 71.17 -7.19 12.46
CA ASN A 483 70.03 -6.31 12.17
C ASN A 483 69.74 -6.35 10.66
N TRP A 484 68.59 -6.90 10.29
CA TRP A 484 68.23 -7.06 8.88
C TRP A 484 68.02 -5.74 8.14
N GLN A 485 67.62 -4.67 8.85
CA GLN A 485 67.32 -3.36 8.25
C GLN A 485 68.54 -2.72 7.58
N ASP A 486 69.74 -3.06 8.07
CA ASP A 486 71.02 -2.52 7.57
C ASP A 486 71.57 -3.32 6.38
N ASN A 487 70.88 -4.38 5.97
CA ASN A 487 71.36 -5.39 5.01
C ASN A 487 70.47 -5.51 3.76
N GLY A 488 69.99 -4.36 3.25
CA GLY A 488 69.17 -4.29 2.04
C GLY A 488 69.94 -4.68 0.77
N VAL A 489 69.33 -5.51 -0.08
CA VAL A 489 69.91 -5.99 -1.34
C VAL A 489 68.95 -5.81 -2.52
N PRO A 490 69.44 -5.78 -3.77
CA PRO A 490 68.58 -5.72 -4.95
C PRO A 490 67.66 -6.95 -5.07
N GLY A 491 66.53 -6.81 -5.77
CA GLY A 491 65.55 -7.88 -5.96
C GLY A 491 66.10 -9.14 -6.63
N GLN A 492 67.22 -9.06 -7.35
CA GLN A 492 67.95 -10.21 -7.88
C GLN A 492 69.44 -10.05 -7.56
N GLY A 493 70.09 -11.11 -7.11
CA GLY A 493 71.51 -11.07 -6.76
C GLY A 493 72.09 -12.44 -6.40
N THR A 494 73.40 -12.47 -6.18
CA THR A 494 74.11 -13.62 -5.63
C THR A 494 75.06 -13.17 -4.53
N ARG A 495 75.26 -14.01 -3.51
CA ARG A 495 76.20 -13.74 -2.41
C ARG A 495 76.85 -15.04 -1.95
N LYS A 496 78.17 -14.99 -1.77
CA LYS A 496 78.96 -16.12 -1.31
C LYS A 496 79.11 -16.05 0.20
N GLU A 497 78.81 -17.14 0.88
CA GLU A 497 78.88 -17.23 2.34
C GLU A 497 79.63 -18.48 2.78
N CYS A 498 80.48 -18.35 3.79
CA CYS A 498 81.38 -19.39 4.27
C CYS A 498 81.15 -19.61 5.78
N PRO A 499 80.08 -20.32 6.17
CA PRO A 499 79.71 -20.42 7.58
C PRO A 499 80.79 -21.17 8.38
N PRO A 500 81.25 -20.62 9.52
CA PRO A 500 82.34 -21.21 10.31
C PRO A 500 81.92 -22.45 11.08
N VAL A 501 80.62 -22.71 11.20
CA VAL A 501 80.00 -23.87 11.86
C VAL A 501 78.87 -24.41 10.98
N THR A 502 78.64 -25.72 11.02
CA THR A 502 77.53 -26.37 10.29
C THR A 502 76.72 -27.24 11.24
N TRP A 503 75.41 -27.31 11.00
CA TRP A 503 74.47 -28.16 11.75
C TRP A 503 73.86 -29.19 10.79
N THR A 504 73.60 -30.40 11.30
CA THR A 504 72.99 -31.51 10.53
C THR A 504 71.48 -31.47 10.50
#